data_AF-A0A259TUU6-F1
#
_entry.id   AF-A0A259TUU6-F1
#
_cell.length_a   1.000
_cell.length_b   1.000
_cell.length_c   1.000
_cell.angle_alpha   90.00
_cell.angle_beta   90.00
_cell.angle_gamma   90.00
#
_symmetry.space_group_name_H-M   'P 1'
#
loop_
_entity.id
_entity.type
_entity.pdbx_description
1 polymer ?
#
loop_
_entity_poly.entity_id
_entity_poly.type
_entity_poly.pdbx_seq_one_letter_code
_entity_poly.pdbx_strand_id
1 'polypeptide(L)'
;MSTKATIAHGPTFHLYHEIGDDRYVYLEVEGVPFQASYDRVVVPVPVHVWEHARQFSGVDLSLADATDDELRAEVEAYVDERIARYEAATNDRERAFASVIGSIGYGPADAPREEQVAHGMEGRLRRRAYEREVRAAIEQLITTDHSAA
;
A
#
# COMPACT_ATOMS: atom_id res chain seq x y z
N MET A 1 -6.21 13.14 -13.01
CA MET A 1 -5.31 12.09 -12.49
C MET A 1 -6.19 10.97 -11.97
N SER A 2 -5.90 9.72 -12.32
CA SER A 2 -6.54 8.57 -11.67
C SER A 2 -5.86 8.37 -10.32
N THR A 3 -6.65 8.25 -9.25
CA THR A 3 -6.17 7.90 -7.90
C THR A 3 -6.05 6.39 -7.71
N LYS A 4 -6.33 5.59 -8.75
CA LYS A 4 -6.29 4.13 -8.68
C LYS A 4 -4.85 3.60 -8.79
N ALA A 5 -4.40 2.86 -7.79
CA ALA A 5 -3.21 2.01 -7.84
C ALA A 5 -3.63 0.60 -8.29
N THR A 6 -3.39 0.30 -9.57
CA THR A 6 -3.81 -0.97 -10.20
C THR A 6 -3.06 -2.18 -9.61
N ILE A 7 -3.83 -3.21 -9.21
CA ILE A 7 -3.33 -4.53 -8.85
C ILE A 7 -3.40 -5.46 -10.08
N ALA A 8 -4.57 -5.53 -10.72
CA ALA A 8 -4.80 -6.33 -11.93
C ALA A 8 -5.88 -5.66 -12.78
N HIS A 9 -5.81 -5.82 -14.10
CA HIS A 9 -6.83 -5.25 -14.99
C HIS A 9 -7.03 -6.12 -16.23
N GLY A 10 -8.20 -6.00 -16.82
CA GLY A 10 -8.53 -6.62 -18.09
C GLY A 10 -9.57 -5.80 -18.85
N PRO A 11 -10.05 -6.29 -20.01
CA PRO A 11 -10.99 -5.53 -20.84
C PRO A 11 -12.32 -5.19 -20.15
N THR A 12 -12.72 -5.98 -19.15
CA THR A 12 -14.03 -5.90 -18.49
C THR A 12 -13.94 -5.82 -16.97
N PHE A 13 -12.73 -5.62 -16.41
CA PHE A 13 -12.56 -5.50 -14.96
C PHE A 13 -11.31 -4.69 -14.57
N HIS A 14 -11.33 -4.13 -13.36
CA HIS A 14 -10.18 -3.43 -12.76
C HIS A 14 -10.13 -3.70 -11.25
N LEU A 15 -9.07 -4.34 -10.79
CA LEU A 15 -8.75 -4.55 -9.38
C LEU A 15 -7.70 -3.52 -8.93
N TYR A 16 -7.98 -2.73 -7.91
CA TYR A 16 -7.12 -1.62 -7.49
C TYR A 16 -7.30 -1.21 -6.03
N HIS A 17 -6.36 -0.40 -5.55
CA HIS A 17 -6.52 0.45 -4.36
C HIS A 17 -6.74 1.90 -4.77
N GLU A 18 -7.39 2.67 -3.91
CA GLU A 18 -7.33 4.13 -4.00
C GLU A 18 -6.06 4.62 -3.30
N ILE A 19 -5.31 5.53 -3.93
CA ILE A 19 -4.11 6.12 -3.35
C ILE A 19 -4.50 6.81 -2.03
N GLY A 20 -3.95 6.33 -0.93
CA GLY A 20 -4.22 6.83 0.42
C GLY A 20 -5.33 6.07 1.17
N ASP A 21 -5.99 5.09 0.56
CA ASP A 21 -6.86 4.14 1.26
C ASP A 21 -6.39 2.70 1.05
N ASP A 22 -5.53 2.25 1.95
CA ASP A 22 -4.97 0.90 1.92
C ASP A 22 -5.90 -0.14 2.57
N ARG A 23 -7.08 0.27 3.07
CA ARG A 23 -8.01 -0.59 3.83
C ARG A 23 -8.91 -1.43 2.97
N TYR A 24 -9.13 -1.01 1.73
CA TYR A 24 -10.04 -1.65 0.81
C TYR A 24 -9.33 -1.98 -0.50
N VAL A 25 -9.64 -3.16 -1.03
CA VAL A 25 -9.38 -3.51 -2.42
C VAL A 25 -10.69 -3.35 -3.18
N TYR A 26 -10.66 -2.64 -4.30
CA TYR A 26 -11.81 -2.38 -5.14
C TYR A 26 -11.76 -3.27 -6.36
N LEU A 27 -12.87 -3.94 -6.66
CA LEU A 27 -13.06 -4.70 -7.90
C LEU A 27 -14.20 -4.06 -8.69
N GLU A 28 -13.84 -3.45 -9.81
CA GLU A 28 -14.77 -2.97 -10.83
C GLU A 28 -14.96 -4.07 -11.89
N VAL A 29 -16.20 -4.34 -12.27
CA VAL A 29 -16.57 -5.33 -13.28
C VAL A 29 -17.67 -4.77 -14.20
N GLU A 30 -17.49 -4.94 -15.50
CA GLU A 30 -18.41 -4.42 -16.52
C GLU A 30 -19.30 -5.52 -17.09
N GLY A 31 -20.57 -5.17 -17.38
CA GLY A 31 -21.51 -6.05 -18.08
C GLY A 31 -22.03 -7.23 -17.29
N VAL A 32 -21.88 -7.23 -15.95
CA VAL A 32 -22.40 -8.27 -15.05
C VAL A 32 -23.70 -7.82 -14.36
N PRO A 33 -24.65 -8.74 -14.10
CA PRO A 33 -25.82 -8.40 -13.29
C PRO A 33 -25.40 -8.11 -11.85
N PHE A 34 -26.20 -7.38 -11.08
CA PHE A 34 -26.00 -7.24 -9.63
C PHE A 34 -27.34 -7.28 -8.91
N GLN A 35 -27.30 -7.63 -7.63
CA GLN A 35 -28.47 -7.59 -6.74
C GLN A 35 -28.19 -6.64 -5.59
N ALA A 36 -29.00 -5.60 -5.43
CA ALA A 36 -28.91 -4.66 -4.33
C ALA A 36 -30.16 -4.74 -3.44
N SER A 37 -29.94 -4.63 -2.14
CA SER A 37 -30.95 -4.57 -1.09
C SER A 37 -30.54 -3.51 -0.06
N TYR A 38 -31.35 -3.27 0.97
CA TYR A 38 -31.09 -2.19 1.93
C TYR A 38 -29.75 -2.32 2.68
N ASP A 39 -29.28 -3.54 2.92
CA ASP A 39 -28.10 -3.86 3.72
C ASP A 39 -27.05 -4.70 2.96
N ARG A 40 -27.31 -5.07 1.70
CA ARG A 40 -26.43 -5.97 0.94
C ARG A 40 -26.43 -5.66 -0.55
N VAL A 41 -25.24 -5.71 -1.13
CA VAL A 41 -25.02 -5.77 -2.59
C VAL A 41 -24.30 -7.08 -2.92
N VAL A 42 -24.77 -7.78 -3.95
CA VAL A 42 -24.15 -9.00 -4.48
C VAL A 42 -23.81 -8.75 -5.94
N VAL A 43 -22.53 -8.88 -6.28
CA VAL A 43 -22.02 -8.81 -7.64
C VAL A 43 -21.40 -10.17 -7.98
N PRO A 44 -21.90 -10.89 -9.00
CA PRO A 44 -21.26 -12.08 -9.49
C PRO A 44 -19.97 -11.71 -10.20
N VAL A 45 -18.85 -12.23 -9.70
CA VAL A 45 -17.55 -12.11 -10.35
C VAL A 45 -17.41 -13.26 -11.36
N PRO A 46 -17.22 -12.97 -12.67
CA PRO A 46 -17.00 -14.03 -13.64
C PRO A 46 -15.80 -14.91 -13.25
N VAL A 47 -15.92 -16.23 -13.36
CA VAL A 47 -14.90 -17.18 -12.85
C VAL A 47 -13.50 -16.89 -13.41
N HIS A 48 -13.39 -16.55 -14.71
CA HIS A 48 -12.10 -16.23 -15.31
C HIS A 48 -11.49 -14.92 -14.78
N VAL A 49 -12.32 -13.93 -14.41
CA VAL A 49 -11.86 -12.71 -13.76
C VAL A 49 -11.35 -13.05 -12.36
N TRP A 50 -12.09 -13.87 -11.60
CA TRP A 50 -11.66 -14.31 -10.27
C TRP A 50 -10.34 -15.09 -10.30
N GLU A 51 -10.21 -16.10 -11.16
CA GLU A 51 -9.00 -16.92 -11.27
C GLU A 51 -7.78 -16.11 -11.72
N HIS A 52 -7.97 -15.04 -12.50
CA HIS A 52 -6.89 -14.12 -12.83
C HIS A 52 -6.56 -13.18 -11.65
N ALA A 53 -7.58 -12.54 -11.08
CA ALA A 53 -7.41 -11.57 -9.99
C ALA A 53 -6.76 -12.17 -8.74
N ARG A 54 -7.13 -13.41 -8.37
CA ARG A 54 -6.63 -14.09 -7.17
C ARG A 54 -5.16 -14.50 -7.22
N GLN A 55 -4.51 -14.37 -8.38
CA GLN A 55 -3.06 -14.62 -8.53
C GLN A 55 -2.23 -13.47 -7.95
N PHE A 56 -2.84 -12.31 -7.73
CA PHE A 56 -2.19 -11.12 -7.20
C PHE A 56 -2.54 -10.95 -5.73
N SER A 57 -1.55 -10.58 -4.90
CA SER A 57 -1.83 -10.20 -3.52
C SER A 57 -2.55 -8.86 -3.49
N GLY A 58 -3.66 -8.79 -2.78
CA GLY A 58 -4.40 -7.55 -2.54
C GLY A 58 -3.77 -6.65 -1.49
N VAL A 59 -2.72 -7.10 -0.80
CA VAL A 59 -1.96 -6.28 0.16
C VAL A 59 -0.57 -6.89 0.35
N ASP A 60 0.46 -6.05 0.46
CA ASP A 60 1.77 -6.50 0.93
C ASP A 60 1.79 -6.46 2.48
N LEU A 61 2.14 -7.59 3.07
CA LEU A 61 2.24 -7.81 4.53
C LEU A 61 3.68 -8.08 4.98
N SER A 62 4.66 -7.73 4.15
CA SER A 62 6.08 -7.99 4.40
C SER A 62 6.61 -7.28 5.65
N LEU A 63 6.05 -6.13 6.04
CA LEU A 63 6.50 -5.38 7.22
C LEU A 63 5.98 -5.97 8.53
N ALA A 64 4.91 -6.76 8.52
CA ALA A 64 4.35 -7.35 9.75
C ALA A 64 5.40 -8.14 10.55
N ASP A 65 6.37 -8.77 9.88
CA ASP A 65 7.46 -9.53 10.51
C ASP A 65 8.74 -8.71 10.70
N ALA A 66 8.84 -7.52 10.10
CA ALA A 66 10.04 -6.70 10.19
C ALA A 66 10.28 -6.21 11.63
N THR A 67 11.53 -6.31 12.06
CA THR A 67 12.01 -5.78 13.35
C THR A 67 12.22 -4.27 13.29
N ASP A 68 12.31 -3.63 14.45
CA ASP A 68 12.57 -2.18 14.53
C ASP A 68 13.93 -1.82 13.91
N ASP A 69 14.93 -2.68 14.07
CA ASP A 69 16.27 -2.48 13.52
C ASP A 69 16.28 -2.60 11.99
N GLU A 70 15.54 -3.56 11.42
CA GLU A 70 15.40 -3.70 9.96
C GLU A 70 14.67 -2.50 9.35
N LEU A 71 13.55 -2.08 9.95
CA LEU A 71 12.82 -0.89 9.51
C LEU A 71 13.69 0.36 9.60
N ARG A 72 14.47 0.48 10.67
CA ARG A 72 15.40 1.60 10.86
C ARG A 72 16.49 1.61 9.80
N ALA A 73 17.10 0.45 9.54
CA ALA A 73 18.14 0.34 8.52
C ALA A 73 17.61 0.70 7.12
N GLU A 74 16.39 0.27 6.77
CA GLU A 74 15.74 0.61 5.51
C GLU A 74 15.46 2.13 5.40
N VAL A 75 14.90 2.73 6.46
CA VAL A 75 14.61 4.18 6.52
C VAL A 75 15.89 5.00 6.44
N GLU A 76 16.91 4.65 7.19
CA GLU A 76 18.20 5.34 7.19
C GLU A 76 18.86 5.27 5.81
N ALA A 77 18.89 4.09 5.17
CA ALA A 77 19.43 3.93 3.81
C ALA A 77 18.68 4.79 2.79
N TYR A 78 17.36 4.83 2.85
CA TYR A 78 16.54 5.66 1.96
C TYR A 78 16.78 7.17 2.18
N VAL A 79 16.84 7.61 3.44
CA VAL A 79 17.11 9.01 3.79
C VAL A 79 18.51 9.41 3.32
N ASP A 80 19.51 8.57 3.54
CA ASP A 80 20.89 8.81 3.12
C ASP A 80 21.01 8.93 1.59
N GLU A 81 20.34 8.04 0.84
CA GLU A 81 20.26 8.13 -0.63
C GLU A 81 19.58 9.43 -1.09
N ARG A 82 18.51 9.82 -0.41
CA ARG A 82 17.74 11.03 -0.73
C ARG A 82 18.55 12.30 -0.48
N ILE A 83 19.26 12.39 0.64
CA ILE A 83 20.16 13.50 0.97
C ILE A 83 21.28 13.56 -0.07
N ALA A 84 21.93 12.43 -0.38
CA ALA A 84 23.00 12.39 -1.38
C ALA A 84 22.51 12.86 -2.77
N ARG A 85 21.30 12.47 -3.19
CA ARG A 85 20.68 12.94 -4.44
C ARG A 85 20.41 14.44 -4.42
N TYR A 86 19.94 14.97 -3.29
CA TYR A 86 19.70 16.40 -3.14
C TYR A 86 21.00 17.21 -3.20
N GLU A 87 22.06 16.72 -2.55
CA GLU A 87 23.40 17.35 -2.56
C GLU A 87 24.08 17.29 -3.93
N ALA A 88 23.90 16.19 -4.68
CA ALA A 88 24.46 16.01 -6.01
C ALA A 88 23.72 16.81 -7.11
N ALA A 89 22.55 17.38 -6.82
CA ALA A 89 21.75 18.12 -7.79
C ALA A 89 22.49 19.38 -8.28
N THR A 90 22.63 19.49 -9.60
CA THR A 90 23.46 20.53 -10.25
C THR A 90 22.68 21.79 -10.62
N ASN A 91 21.35 21.71 -10.57
CA ASN A 91 20.45 22.82 -10.87
C ASN A 91 19.22 22.81 -9.95
N ASP A 92 18.57 23.98 -9.86
CA ASP A 92 17.42 24.20 -8.96
C ASP A 92 16.23 23.29 -9.28
N ARG A 93 16.08 22.87 -10.53
CA ARG A 93 15.00 21.96 -10.95
C ARG A 93 15.21 20.54 -10.44
N GLU A 94 16.42 20.01 -10.54
CA GLU A 94 16.81 18.71 -9.96
C GLU A 94 16.67 18.74 -8.44
N ARG A 95 17.11 19.83 -7.81
CA ARG A 95 17.02 20.01 -6.36
C ARG A 95 15.58 20.08 -5.88
N ALA A 96 14.71 20.80 -6.60
CA ALA A 96 13.28 20.87 -6.32
C ALA A 96 12.58 19.52 -6.54
N PHE A 97 12.99 18.73 -7.53
CA PHE A 97 12.43 17.40 -7.74
C PHE A 97 12.87 16.42 -6.63
N ALA A 98 14.14 16.47 -6.24
CA ALA A 98 14.69 15.68 -5.14
C ALA A 98 14.08 16.05 -3.78
N SER A 99 13.73 17.33 -3.55
CA SER A 99 13.08 17.76 -2.30
C SER A 99 11.63 17.29 -2.20
N VAL A 100 10.93 17.15 -3.33
CA VAL A 100 9.52 16.74 -3.39
C VAL A 100 9.34 15.22 -3.32
N ILE A 101 10.25 14.42 -3.87
CA ILE A 101 10.17 12.96 -3.78
C ILE A 101 10.31 12.53 -2.31
N GLY A 102 9.34 11.75 -1.83
CA GLY A 102 9.32 11.20 -0.47
C GLY A 102 8.90 12.19 0.64
N SER A 103 8.61 13.44 0.30
CA SER A 103 8.35 14.49 1.30
C SER A 103 7.12 14.23 2.17
N ILE A 104 6.10 13.56 1.63
CA ILE A 104 4.87 13.20 2.34
C ILE A 104 5.15 12.21 3.49
N GLY A 105 6.16 11.35 3.35
CA GLY A 105 6.48 10.31 4.35
C GLY A 105 7.68 10.64 5.25
N TYR A 106 8.64 11.44 4.76
CA TYR A 106 9.92 11.66 5.44
C TYR A 106 10.19 13.14 5.75
N GLY A 107 9.26 14.05 5.45
CA GLY A 107 9.52 15.50 5.52
C GLY A 107 10.40 16.00 4.38
N PRO A 108 10.72 17.31 4.30
CA PRO A 108 11.49 17.85 3.18
C PRO A 108 12.95 17.38 3.21
N ALA A 109 13.60 17.27 2.04
CA ALA A 109 14.93 16.65 1.93
C ALA A 109 16.06 17.46 2.58
N ASP A 110 15.82 18.75 2.83
CA ASP A 110 16.70 19.69 3.52
C ASP A 110 16.46 19.75 5.03
N ALA A 111 15.48 19.01 5.57
CA ALA A 111 15.33 18.82 7.01
C ALA A 111 16.52 18.03 7.58
N PRO A 112 16.85 18.18 8.88
CA PRO A 112 17.86 17.37 9.54
C PRO A 112 17.62 15.86 9.31
N ARG A 113 18.70 15.11 9.03
CA ARG A 113 18.64 13.65 8.82
C ARG A 113 17.86 12.94 9.91
N GLU A 114 18.12 13.29 11.17
CA GLU A 114 17.45 12.68 12.33
C GLU A 114 15.93 12.89 12.31
N GLU A 115 15.47 14.07 11.87
CA GLU A 115 14.05 14.38 11.71
C GLU A 115 13.43 13.54 10.58
N GLN A 116 14.12 13.44 9.44
CA GLN A 116 13.66 12.61 8.31
C GLN A 116 13.55 11.14 8.69
N VAL A 117 14.54 10.62 9.43
CA VAL A 117 14.54 9.24 9.94
C VAL A 117 13.40 9.04 10.95
N ALA A 118 13.17 9.98 11.86
CA ALA A 118 12.09 9.88 12.83
C ALA A 118 10.71 9.83 12.16
N HIS A 119 10.45 10.69 11.18
CA HIS A 119 9.20 10.66 10.40
C HIS A 119 9.05 9.38 9.59
N GLY A 120 10.13 8.94 8.92
CA GLY A 120 10.14 7.68 8.19
C GLY A 120 9.81 6.48 9.09
N MET A 121 10.40 6.44 10.28
CA MET A 121 10.12 5.41 11.28
C MET A 121 8.68 5.46 11.76
N GLU A 122 8.12 6.63 12.04
CA GLU A 122 6.70 6.76 12.41
C GLU A 122 5.78 6.14 11.35
N GLY A 123 6.03 6.47 10.07
CA GLY A 123 5.27 5.91 8.95
C GLY A 123 5.39 4.39 8.86
N ARG A 124 6.61 3.84 8.97
CA ARG A 124 6.88 2.39 8.92
C ARG A 124 6.25 1.64 10.08
N LEU A 125 6.35 2.18 11.29
CA LEU A 125 5.74 1.58 12.48
C LEU A 125 4.22 1.54 12.37
N ARG A 126 3.60 2.64 11.89
CA ARG A 126 2.16 2.70 11.64
C ARG A 126 1.72 1.68 10.59
N ARG A 127 2.46 1.57 9.49
CA ARG A 127 2.18 0.59 8.43
C ARG A 127 2.33 -0.85 8.93
N ARG A 128 3.40 -1.17 9.67
CA ARG A 128 3.59 -2.50 10.27
C ARG A 128 2.46 -2.86 11.24
N ALA A 129 2.02 -1.92 12.06
CA ALA A 129 0.88 -2.14 12.96
C ALA A 129 -0.37 -2.51 12.17
N TYR A 130 -0.67 -1.76 11.11
CA TYR A 130 -1.78 -2.08 10.21
C TYR A 130 -1.64 -3.48 9.56
N GLU A 131 -0.45 -3.84 9.04
CA GLU A 131 -0.25 -5.16 8.43
C GLU A 131 -0.42 -6.32 9.44
N ARG A 132 -0.04 -6.12 10.70
CA ARG A 132 -0.29 -7.08 11.78
C ARG A 132 -1.79 -7.21 12.07
N GLU A 133 -2.52 -6.10 12.09
CA GLU A 133 -3.99 -6.11 12.24
C GLU A 133 -4.66 -6.88 11.10
N VAL A 134 -4.26 -6.61 9.85
CA VAL A 134 -4.79 -7.33 8.67
C VAL A 134 -4.48 -8.82 8.75
N ARG A 135 -3.25 -9.19 9.11
CA ARG A 135 -2.87 -10.61 9.28
C ARG A 135 -3.71 -11.30 10.35
N ALA A 136 -3.89 -10.66 11.51
CA ALA A 136 -4.72 -11.20 12.57
C ALA A 136 -6.19 -11.37 12.14
N ALA A 137 -6.74 -10.42 11.36
CA ALA A 137 -8.08 -10.54 10.80
C ALA A 137 -8.21 -11.72 9.82
N ILE A 138 -7.19 -11.94 8.96
CA ILE A 138 -7.14 -13.09 8.06
C ILE A 138 -7.11 -14.41 8.86
N GLU A 139 -6.28 -14.49 9.89
CA GLU A 139 -6.19 -15.69 10.75
C GLU A 139 -7.51 -16.02 11.46
N GLN A 140 -8.26 -14.99 11.89
CA GLN A 140 -9.59 -15.16 12.49
C GLN A 140 -10.60 -15.73 11.49
N LEU A 141 -10.59 -15.27 10.25
CA LEU A 141 -11.45 -15.81 9.18
C LEU A 141 -11.14 -17.29 8.93
N ILE A 142 -9.85 -17.63 8.80
CA ILE A 142 -9.41 -19.02 8.61
C ILE A 142 -9.87 -19.90 9.78
N THR A 143 -9.68 -19.46 11.03
CA THR A 143 -10.06 -20.24 12.21
C THR A 143 -11.57 -20.45 12.30
N THR A 144 -12.35 -19.42 11.95
CA THR A 144 -13.82 -19.49 11.97
C THR A 144 -14.34 -20.50 10.94
N ASP A 145 -13.77 -20.51 9.74
CA ASP A 145 -14.13 -21.46 8.68
C ASP A 145 -13.87 -22.92 9.10
N HIS A 146 -12.79 -23.19 9.83
CA HIS A 146 -12.47 -24.54 10.34
C HIS A 146 -13.38 -24.98 11.50
N SER A 147 -14.05 -24.05 12.18
CA SER A 147 -14.99 -24.35 13.27
C SER A 147 -16.42 -24.61 12.81
N ALA A 148 -16.75 -24.23 11.56
CA ALA A 148 -18.06 -24.38 10.95
C ALA A 148 -18.18 -25.62 10.03
N ALA A 149 -17.07 -26.34 9.80
CA ALA A 149 -16.99 -27.57 9.01
C ALA A 149 -16.98 -28.82 9.90
#